data_AF-A0AAX2IU01-F1
#
_entry.id   AF-A0AAX2IU01-F1
#
_cell.length_a   1.000
_cell.length_b   1.000
_cell.length_c   1.000
_cell.angle_alpha   90.00
_cell.angle_beta   90.00
_cell.angle_gamma   90.00
#
_symmetry.space_group_name_H-M   'P 1'
#
loop_
_entity.id
_entity.type
_entity.pdbx_description
1 polymer ?
#
loop_
_entity_poly.entity_id
_entity_poly.type
_entity_poly.pdbx_seq_one_letter_code
_entity_poly.pdbx_strand_id
1 'polypeptide(L)'
;MNDTTSLLPHIRLRFNIEHPSYEECYIFGYECALAEVPEEDNPFREGSQEAEQWLEGWWAGIYGEKPLFDLNNIEEDILLDKTNAANDQQYHHKNSFLSLVFEIGGAIAASAIVGYQLLELVA
;
A
#
# COMPACT_ATOMS: atom_id res chain seq x y z
N MET A 1 -17.56 12.91 -13.88
CA MET A 1 -16.13 13.27 -13.85
C MET A 1 -15.50 12.41 -12.79
N ASN A 2 -14.62 11.49 -13.17
CA ASN A 2 -13.95 10.59 -12.23
C ASN A 2 -12.92 11.40 -11.45
N ASP A 3 -13.11 11.46 -10.12
CA ASP A 3 -12.25 12.19 -9.20
C ASP A 3 -10.93 11.41 -9.02
N THR A 4 -9.98 11.61 -9.93
CA THR A 4 -8.69 10.89 -9.97
C THR A 4 -7.75 11.31 -8.84
N THR A 5 -8.05 12.40 -8.15
CA THR A 5 -7.40 12.93 -6.96
C THR A 5 -7.41 11.96 -5.78
N SER A 6 -8.43 11.11 -5.65
CA SER A 6 -8.45 10.07 -4.59
C SER A 6 -7.54 8.88 -4.90
N LEU A 7 -7.19 8.66 -6.17
CA LEU A 7 -6.38 7.52 -6.62
C LEU A 7 -4.89 7.85 -6.68
N LEU A 8 -4.54 9.12 -6.92
CA LEU A 8 -3.15 9.56 -7.07
C LEU A 8 -2.25 9.19 -5.86
N PRO A 9 -2.69 9.37 -4.59
CA PRO A 9 -1.89 8.98 -3.43
C PRO A 9 -1.67 7.47 -3.36
N HIS A 10 -2.71 6.69 -3.64
CA HIS A 10 -2.64 5.22 -3.63
C HIS A 10 -1.69 4.69 -4.70
N ILE A 11 -1.76 5.27 -5.92
CA ILE A 11 -0.87 4.89 -7.02
C ILE A 11 0.58 5.26 -6.70
N ARG A 12 0.82 6.44 -6.13
CA ARG A 12 2.18 6.86 -5.71
C ARG A 12 2.76 5.95 -4.63
N LEU A 13 1.98 5.65 -3.59
CA LEU A 13 2.40 4.74 -2.53
C LEU A 13 2.76 3.36 -3.11
N ARG A 14 1.87 2.82 -3.94
CA ARG A 14 2.09 1.51 -4.58
C ARG A 14 3.34 1.51 -5.45
N PHE A 15 3.58 2.60 -6.19
CA PHE A 15 4.77 2.75 -7.01
C PHE A 15 6.05 2.80 -6.16
N ASN A 16 6.06 3.54 -5.04
CA ASN A 16 7.23 3.58 -4.15
C ASN A 16 7.49 2.25 -3.44
N ILE A 17 6.44 1.48 -3.11
CA ILE A 17 6.59 0.13 -2.51
C ILE A 17 7.08 -0.88 -3.55
N GLU A 18 6.55 -0.83 -4.77
CA GLU A 18 6.87 -1.79 -5.84
C GLU A 18 8.20 -1.44 -6.54
N HIS A 19 8.62 -0.18 -6.52
CA HIS A 19 9.80 0.33 -7.22
C HIS A 19 10.58 1.34 -6.34
N PRO A 20 11.19 0.88 -5.23
CA PRO A 20 12.07 1.73 -4.45
C PRO A 20 13.27 2.15 -5.30
N SER A 21 13.77 3.36 -5.08
CA SER A 21 14.98 3.80 -5.77
C SER A 21 16.21 3.06 -5.23
N TYR A 22 17.22 2.89 -6.08
CA TYR A 22 18.47 2.24 -5.68
C TYR A 22 19.24 3.01 -4.60
N GLU A 23 19.13 4.34 -4.61
CA GLU A 23 19.66 5.20 -3.57
C GLU A 23 18.98 4.93 -2.21
N GLU A 24 17.65 4.85 -2.17
CA GLU A 24 16.91 4.49 -0.96
C GLU A 24 17.27 3.08 -0.47
N CYS A 25 17.39 2.09 -1.38
CA CYS A 25 17.80 0.74 -1.02
C CYS A 25 19.19 0.70 -0.38
N TYR A 26 20.15 1.43 -0.96
CA TYR A 26 21.50 1.56 -0.41
C TYR A 26 21.48 2.21 0.98
N ILE A 27 20.81 3.35 1.12
CA ILE A 27 20.77 4.08 2.40
C ILE A 27 20.13 3.21 3.47
N PHE A 28 19.03 2.52 3.13
CA PHE A 28 18.37 1.62 4.06
C PHE A 28 19.27 0.47 4.51
N GLY A 29 20.07 -0.11 3.61
CA GLY A 29 21.07 -1.12 3.97
C GLY A 29 22.13 -0.58 4.93
N TYR A 30 22.63 0.63 4.67
CA TYR A 30 23.59 1.31 5.53
C TYR A 30 23.03 1.55 6.94
N GLU A 31 21.78 2.02 7.05
CA GLU A 31 21.09 2.20 8.33
C GLU A 31 20.88 0.88 9.08
N CYS A 32 20.51 -0.19 8.36
CA CYS A 32 20.39 -1.53 8.92
C CYS A 32 21.71 -2.01 9.54
N ALA A 33 22.85 -1.79 8.86
CA ALA A 33 24.16 -2.14 9.40
C ALA A 33 24.51 -1.34 10.67
N LEU A 34 24.23 -0.03 10.70
CA LEU A 34 24.41 0.79 11.89
C LEU A 34 23.53 0.35 13.07
N ALA A 35 22.36 -0.22 12.77
CA ALA A 35 21.41 -0.76 13.74
C ALA A 35 21.70 -2.23 14.11
N GLU A 36 22.82 -2.81 13.65
CA GLU A 36 23.21 -4.20 13.90
C GLU A 36 22.18 -5.24 13.41
N VAL A 37 21.42 -4.89 12.36
CA VAL A 37 20.52 -5.83 11.68
C VAL A 37 21.36 -6.82 10.88
N PRO A 38 21.11 -8.14 10.98
CA PRO A 38 21.86 -9.15 10.24
C PRO A 38 21.66 -9.02 8.72
N GLU A 39 22.66 -9.44 7.93
CA GLU A 39 22.63 -9.42 6.47
C GLU A 39 21.44 -10.22 5.92
N GLU A 40 21.11 -11.33 6.58
CA GLU A 40 20.04 -12.25 6.18
C GLU A 40 18.64 -11.66 6.27
N ASP A 41 18.48 -10.54 6.98
CA ASP A 41 17.22 -9.81 7.11
C ASP A 41 17.02 -8.80 5.96
N ASN A 42 17.82 -8.89 4.88
CA ASN A 42 17.58 -8.13 3.65
C ASN A 42 16.14 -8.37 3.14
N PRO A 43 15.29 -7.32 3.08
CA PRO A 43 13.88 -7.50 2.72
C PRO A 43 13.65 -7.61 1.21
N PHE A 44 14.69 -7.38 0.40
CA PHE A 44 14.61 -7.48 -1.05
C PHE A 44 14.84 -8.92 -1.52
N ARG A 45 14.29 -9.23 -2.70
CA ARG A 45 14.44 -10.56 -3.28
C ARG A 45 15.90 -10.82 -3.66
N GLU A 46 16.45 -11.95 -3.22
CA GLU A 46 17.80 -12.37 -3.60
C GLU A 46 18.03 -12.33 -5.13
N GLY A 47 19.17 -11.75 -5.53
CA GLY A 47 19.57 -11.57 -6.92
C GLY A 47 18.86 -10.44 -7.66
N SER A 48 18.04 -9.62 -6.97
CA SER A 48 17.53 -8.37 -7.53
C SER A 48 18.54 -7.23 -7.37
N GLN A 49 18.42 -6.18 -8.19
CA GLN A 49 19.33 -5.03 -8.09
C GLN A 49 19.13 -4.28 -6.76
N GLU A 50 17.90 -4.21 -6.26
CA GLU A 50 17.57 -3.62 -4.96
C GLU A 50 18.30 -4.35 -3.81
N ALA A 51 18.32 -5.69 -3.85
CA ALA A 51 19.04 -6.49 -2.88
C ALA A 51 20.56 -6.24 -2.93
N GLU A 52 21.13 -6.11 -4.14
CA GLU A 52 22.55 -5.77 -4.31
C GLU A 52 22.90 -4.40 -3.75
N GLN A 53 22.05 -3.38 -4.01
CA GLN A 53 22.27 -2.03 -3.51
C GLN A 53 22.16 -1.95 -1.98
N TRP A 54 21.16 -2.62 -1.41
CA TRP A 54 21.03 -2.75 0.04
C TRP A 54 22.27 -3.41 0.66
N LEU A 55 22.75 -4.49 0.04
CA LEU A 55 23.93 -5.21 0.53
C LEU A 55 25.19 -4.34 0.49
N GLU A 56 25.35 -3.54 -0.55
CA GLU A 56 26.48 -2.61 -0.68
C GLU A 56 26.46 -1.51 0.40
N GLY A 57 25.27 -0.96 0.69
CA GLY A 57 25.08 -0.05 1.81
C GLY A 57 25.37 -0.71 3.16
N TRP A 58 24.88 -1.93 3.36
CA TRP A 58 25.08 -2.69 4.59
C TRP A 58 26.57 -2.94 4.86
N TRP A 59 27.33 -3.40 3.86
CA TRP A 59 28.79 -3.58 4.01
C TRP A 59 29.50 -2.26 4.33
N ALA A 60 29.14 -1.17 3.65
CA ALA A 60 29.73 0.14 3.95
C ALA A 60 29.47 0.57 5.41
N GLY A 61 28.27 0.29 5.95
CA GLY A 61 27.94 0.54 7.35
C GLY A 61 28.74 -0.33 8.32
N ILE A 62 28.86 -1.63 8.05
CA ILE A 62 29.64 -2.57 8.86
C ILE A 62 31.12 -2.19 8.91
N TYR A 63 31.69 -1.74 7.80
CA TYR A 63 33.09 -1.28 7.75
C TYR A 63 33.29 0.15 8.29
N GLY A 64 32.21 0.84 8.68
CA GLY A 64 32.27 2.21 9.19
C GLY A 64 32.70 3.23 8.13
N GLU A 65 32.46 2.92 6.85
CA GLU A 65 32.73 3.85 5.76
C GLU A 65 31.71 4.99 5.76
N LYS A 66 32.09 6.12 5.16
CA LYS A 66 31.15 7.23 4.96
C LYS A 66 30.13 6.82 3.89
N PRO A 67 28.81 7.05 4.10
CA PRO A 67 27.81 6.68 3.11
C PRO A 67 28.02 7.45 1.81
N LEU A 68 27.72 6.79 0.68
CA LEU A 68 27.82 7.38 -0.65
C LEU A 68 26.81 8.51 -0.87
N PHE A 69 25.64 8.41 -0.24
CA PHE A 69 24.54 9.36 -0.33
C PHE A 69 24.29 10.07 1.00
N ASP A 70 23.66 11.24 0.96
CA ASP A 70 23.34 11.99 2.17
C ASP A 70 22.09 11.40 2.85
N LEU A 71 22.26 10.90 4.07
CA LEU A 71 21.18 10.34 4.88
C LEU A 71 20.06 11.37 5.15
N ASN A 72 20.36 12.67 5.10
CA ASN A 72 19.40 13.74 5.38
C ASN A 72 18.57 14.15 4.16
N ASN A 73 18.98 13.78 2.94
CA ASN A 73 18.29 14.22 1.71
C ASN A 73 16.97 13.47 1.46
N ILE A 74 16.72 12.33 2.12
CA ILE A 74 15.47 11.58 1.95
C ILE A 74 14.29 12.31 2.62
N GLU A 75 14.54 13.21 3.59
CA GLU A 75 13.45 13.92 4.29
C GLU A 75 12.80 15.04 3.44
N GLU A 76 13.47 15.59 2.43
CA GLU A 76 12.97 16.78 1.71
C GLU A 76 11.83 16.48 0.73
N ASP A 77 11.70 15.26 0.20
CA ASP A 77 10.64 14.91 -0.78
C ASP A 77 9.35 14.40 -0.14
N ILE A 78 9.31 14.32 1.20
CA ILE A 78 8.22 13.67 1.92
C ILE A 78 7.73 14.58 3.06
N LEU A 79 7.05 15.67 2.70
CA LEU A 79 6.01 16.27 3.57
C LEU A 79 4.79 15.33 3.66
N LEU A 80 5.02 14.04 3.95
CA LEU A 80 3.94 13.14 4.38
C LEU A 80 3.66 13.46 5.84
N ASP A 81 2.39 13.68 6.10
CA ASP A 81 1.82 13.84 7.42
C ASP A 81 2.20 12.63 8.29
N LYS A 82 3.28 12.75 9.10
CA LYS A 82 3.84 11.68 9.96
C LYS A 82 2.81 11.10 10.95
N THR A 83 1.64 11.72 11.08
CA THR A 83 0.53 11.22 11.92
C THR A 83 -0.36 10.18 11.25
N ASN A 84 -0.26 9.98 9.93
CA ASN A 84 -1.10 9.03 9.20
C ASN A 84 -0.21 8.05 8.44
N ALA A 85 -0.11 6.82 8.93
CA ALA A 85 0.58 5.78 8.17
C ALA A 85 -0.20 5.50 6.88
N ALA A 86 0.50 5.16 5.79
CA ALA A 86 -0.16 4.98 4.49
C ALA A 86 -1.18 3.81 4.47
N ASN A 87 -1.05 2.89 5.42
CA ASN A 87 -1.99 1.80 5.71
C ASN A 87 -3.11 2.16 6.70
N ASP A 88 -3.07 3.34 7.34
CA ASP A 88 -4.17 3.83 8.20
C ASP A 88 -5.38 4.29 7.37
N GLN A 89 -5.27 4.26 6.04
CA GLN A 89 -6.41 4.47 5.15
C GLN A 89 -7.45 3.37 5.37
N GLN A 90 -8.54 3.71 6.08
CA GLN A 90 -9.71 2.87 6.12
C GLN A 90 -10.26 2.72 4.70
N TYR A 91 -10.20 1.50 4.16
CA TYR A 91 -10.90 1.16 2.92
C TYR A 91 -12.35 1.57 3.10
N HIS A 92 -12.85 2.48 2.24
CA HIS A 92 -14.22 2.99 2.33
C HIS A 92 -15.22 1.83 2.25
N HIS A 93 -15.63 1.29 3.40
CA HIS A 93 -16.74 0.38 3.50
C HIS A 93 -18.03 1.20 3.45
N LYS A 94 -18.43 1.63 2.25
CA LYS A 94 -19.69 2.32 2.01
C LYS A 94 -20.85 1.32 2.00
N ASN A 95 -21.12 0.67 3.12
CA ASN A 95 -22.42 0.04 3.35
C ASN A 95 -23.28 1.02 4.14
N SER A 96 -23.93 1.95 3.43
CA SER A 96 -24.96 2.79 4.02
C SER A 96 -26.16 1.92 4.39
N PHE A 97 -26.73 2.12 5.57
CA PHE A 97 -27.95 1.43 6.02
C PHE A 97 -29.07 1.49 4.97
N LEU A 98 -29.17 2.60 4.24
CA LEU A 98 -30.14 2.75 3.15
C LEU A 98 -29.87 1.80 1.97
N SER A 99 -28.61 1.53 1.65
CA SER A 99 -28.25 0.55 0.61
C SER A 99 -28.73 -0.84 0.98
N LEU A 100 -28.53 -1.23 2.24
CA LEU A 100 -28.99 -2.51 2.77
C LEU A 100 -30.51 -2.63 2.72
N VAL A 101 -31.23 -1.56 3.09
CA VAL A 101 -32.70 -1.51 3.04
C VAL A 101 -33.22 -1.64 1.60
N PHE A 102 -32.62 -0.94 0.63
CA PHE A 102 -33.03 -1.04 -0.77
C PHE A 102 -32.71 -2.41 -1.38
N GLU A 103 -31.59 -3.02 -1.02
CA GLU A 103 -31.20 -4.33 -1.51
C GLU A 103 -32.15 -5.43 -1.02
N ILE A 104 -32.37 -5.50 0.29
CA ILE A 104 -33.26 -6.49 0.90
C ILE A 104 -34.72 -6.21 0.49
N GLY A 105 -35.15 -4.96 0.56
CA GLY A 105 -36.52 -4.56 0.22
C GLY A 105 -36.83 -4.81 -1.26
N GLY A 106 -35.89 -4.51 -2.15
CA GLY A 106 -36.03 -4.76 -3.59
C GLY A 106 -36.16 -6.25 -3.92
N ALA A 107 -35.34 -7.09 -3.28
CA ALA A 107 -35.40 -8.54 -3.46
C ALA A 107 -36.76 -9.12 -3.03
N ILE A 108 -37.26 -8.72 -1.86
CA ILE A 108 -38.55 -9.19 -1.34
C ILE A 108 -39.69 -8.75 -2.26
N ALA A 109 -39.69 -7.49 -2.71
CA ALA A 109 -40.73 -6.96 -3.59
C ALA A 109 -40.76 -7.71 -4.93
N ALA A 110 -39.59 -7.94 -5.55
CA ALA A 110 -39.50 -8.69 -6.80
C ALA A 110 -39.99 -10.14 -6.63
N SER A 111 -39.58 -10.82 -5.55
CA SER A 111 -40.04 -12.18 -5.25
C SER A 111 -41.55 -12.26 -5.03
N ALA A 112 -42.15 -11.28 -4.37
CA ALA A 112 -43.59 -11.23 -4.16
C ALA A 112 -44.36 -11.02 -5.47
N ILE A 113 -43.89 -10.14 -6.35
CA ILE A 113 -44.51 -9.91 -7.67
C ILE A 113 -44.45 -11.16 -8.53
N VAL A 114 -43.28 -11.80 -8.62
CA VAL A 114 -43.12 -13.05 -9.40
C VAL A 114 -43.96 -14.18 -8.79
N GLY A 115 -43.97 -14.30 -7.46
CA GLY A 115 -44.81 -15.28 -6.76
C GLY A 115 -46.30 -15.09 -7.03
N TYR A 116 -46.78 -13.84 -7.01
CA TYR A 116 -48.16 -13.52 -7.35
C TYR A 116 -48.51 -13.89 -8.79
N GLN A 117 -47.64 -13.54 -9.76
CA GLN A 117 -47.86 -13.90 -11.17
C GLN A 117 -47.93 -15.41 -11.41
N LEU A 118 -47.11 -16.20 -10.70
CA LEU A 118 -47.17 -17.66 -10.80
C LEU A 118 -48.47 -18.24 -10.22
N LEU A 119 -48.99 -17.66 -9.13
CA LEU A 119 -50.27 -18.07 -8.57
C LEU A 119 -51.44 -17.74 -9.51
N GLU A 120 -51.41 -16.58 -10.16
CA GLU A 120 -52.43 -16.17 -11.14
C GLU A 120 -52.37 -17.01 -12.42
N LEU A 121 -51.19 -17.51 -12.83
CA LEU A 121 -51.05 -18.36 -14.02
C LEU A 121 -51.54 -19.80 -13.82
N VAL A 122 -51.56 -20.29 -12.57
CA VAL A 122 -52.00 -21.66 -12.23
C VAL A 122 -53.51 -21.71 -11.90
N ALA A 123 -54.09 -20.60 -11.43
CA ALA A 123 -55.52 -20.45 -11.16
C ALA A 123 -56.35 -20.27 -12.44
#